data_AF-A0A0Q6MIW7-F1
#
_entry.id   AF-A0A0Q6MIW7-F1
#
_cell.length_a   1.000
_cell.length_b   1.000
_cell.length_c   1.000
_cell.angle_alpha   90.00
_cell.angle_beta   90.00
_cell.angle_gamma   90.00
#
_symmetry.space_group_name_H-M   'P 1'
#
loop_
_entity.id
_entity.type
_entity.pdbx_description
1 polymer ?
#
loop_
_entity_poly.entity_id
_entity_poly.type
_entity_poly.pdbx_seq_one_letter_code
_entity_poly.pdbx_strand_id
1 'polypeptide(L)'
;MQRTKGRAKHILGDPRAYAIAREAEVFAMTATLKLQDNIPQVTASSLAGVIAKLEMIVGADRDIGDPTDFPWPHITSVLRDLKAVAGELPPYRPDRASTRADAARYWQDACKLVRALADEDARSSDSAL
;
A
#
# COMPACT_ATOMS: atom_id res chain seq x y z
N MET A 1 -10.65 -34.88 -39.22
CA MET A 1 -11.63 -34.26 -38.31
C MET A 1 -11.64 -35.01 -36.99
N GLN A 2 -11.05 -34.46 -35.92
CA GLN A 2 -11.46 -34.76 -34.54
C GLN A 2 -11.29 -33.48 -33.72
N ARG A 3 -12.43 -32.89 -33.32
CA ARG A 3 -12.50 -31.68 -32.49
C ARG A 3 -12.25 -32.10 -31.04
N THR A 4 -11.13 -31.67 -30.45
CA THR A 4 -10.89 -31.79 -29.01
C THR A 4 -11.72 -30.73 -28.28
N LYS A 5 -13.02 -31.03 -28.12
CA LYS A 5 -13.89 -30.39 -27.12
C LYS A 5 -13.48 -30.90 -25.74
N GLY A 6 -12.48 -30.25 -25.15
CA GLY A 6 -11.98 -30.52 -23.81
C GLY A 6 -12.01 -29.28 -22.92
N ARG A 7 -13.22 -28.82 -22.58
CA ARG A 7 -13.58 -28.08 -21.34
C ARG A 7 -12.56 -27.00 -20.91
N ALA A 8 -12.68 -25.72 -21.24
CA ALA A 8 -13.77 -24.79 -20.92
C ALA A 8 -14.48 -24.99 -19.54
N LYS A 9 -13.94 -25.77 -18.59
CA LYS A 9 -14.61 -26.09 -17.31
C LYS A 9 -13.78 -25.84 -16.05
N HIS A 10 -12.67 -25.11 -16.15
CA HIS A 10 -11.84 -24.70 -15.01
C HIS A 10 -11.69 -23.18 -14.89
N ILE A 11 -12.72 -22.43 -15.32
CA ILE A 11 -12.84 -20.97 -15.10
C ILE A 11 -14.12 -20.64 -14.29
N LEU A 12 -14.84 -21.66 -13.80
CA LEU A 12 -15.65 -21.45 -12.59
C LEU A 12 -14.70 -21.64 -11.42
N GLY A 13 -14.38 -20.53 -10.76
CA GLY A 13 -13.36 -20.42 -9.73
C GLY A 13 -13.45 -21.56 -8.72
N ASP A 14 -12.32 -22.23 -8.51
CA ASP A 14 -12.11 -23.08 -7.35
C ASP A 14 -12.55 -22.28 -6.10
N PRO A 15 -13.56 -22.73 -5.34
CA PRO A 15 -14.01 -22.03 -4.14
C PRO A 15 -12.87 -21.74 -3.17
N ARG A 16 -11.81 -22.56 -3.18
CA ARG A 16 -10.59 -22.34 -2.40
C ARG A 16 -9.74 -21.20 -2.98
N ALA A 17 -9.58 -21.11 -4.30
CA ALA A 17 -8.90 -20.00 -4.95
C ALA A 17 -9.66 -18.68 -4.76
N TYR A 18 -10.99 -18.69 -4.82
CA TYR A 18 -11.82 -17.53 -4.50
C TYR A 18 -11.66 -17.11 -3.03
N ALA A 19 -11.70 -18.05 -2.09
CA ALA A 19 -11.48 -17.75 -0.67
C ALA A 19 -10.08 -17.17 -0.42
N ILE A 20 -9.04 -17.72 -1.05
CA ILE A 20 -7.67 -17.19 -0.96
C ILE A 20 -7.58 -15.78 -1.55
N ALA A 21 -8.18 -15.53 -2.71
CA ALA A 21 -8.17 -14.21 -3.34
C ALA A 21 -8.90 -13.17 -2.49
N ARG A 22 -10.05 -13.54 -1.90
CA ARG A 22 -10.82 -12.68 -0.99
C ARG A 22 -10.04 -12.35 0.28
N GLU A 23 -9.38 -13.34 0.87
CA GLU A 23 -8.54 -13.11 2.05
C GLU A 23 -7.33 -12.22 1.71
N ALA A 24 -6.70 -12.45 0.56
CA ALA A 24 -5.60 -11.62 0.08
C ALA A 24 -6.02 -10.16 -0.20
N GLU A 25 -7.23 -9.96 -0.71
CA GLU A 25 -7.82 -8.63 -0.90
C GLU A 25 -8.03 -7.91 0.43
N VAL A 26 -8.64 -8.58 1.43
CA VAL A 26 -8.84 -8.00 2.77
C VAL A 26 -7.49 -7.65 3.41
N PHE A 27 -6.50 -8.52 3.29
CA PHE A 27 -5.15 -8.27 3.80
C PHE A 27 -4.49 -7.08 3.10
N ALA A 28 -4.57 -7.01 1.77
CA ALA A 28 -4.02 -5.91 0.98
C ALA A 28 -4.69 -4.57 1.35
N MET A 29 -6.02 -4.53 1.45
CA MET A 29 -6.77 -3.34 1.85
C MET A 29 -6.40 -2.89 3.26
N THR A 30 -6.28 -3.84 4.19
CA THR A 30 -5.85 -3.56 5.57
C THR A 30 -4.42 -2.98 5.60
N ALA A 31 -3.51 -3.54 4.81
CA ALA A 31 -2.15 -3.02 4.70
C ALA A 31 -2.13 -1.61 4.09
N THR A 32 -2.96 -1.34 3.07
CA THR A 32 -3.11 -0.01 2.49
C THR A 32 -3.62 1.00 3.52
N LEU A 33 -4.65 0.65 4.30
CA LEU A 33 -5.20 1.52 5.36
C LEU A 33 -4.14 1.84 6.42
N LYS A 34 -3.41 0.82 6.90
CA LYS A 34 -2.30 1.04 7.85
C LYS A 34 -1.22 1.96 7.29
N LEU A 35 -0.90 1.84 5.99
CA LEU A 35 0.05 2.76 5.36
C LEU A 35 -0.50 4.18 5.32
N GLN A 36 -1.77 4.36 4.97
CA GLN A 36 -2.45 5.67 4.97
C GLN A 36 -2.45 6.31 6.36
N ASP A 37 -2.77 5.55 7.40
CA ASP A 37 -2.77 6.01 8.80
C ASP A 37 -1.38 6.50 9.26
N ASN A 38 -0.31 5.94 8.68
CA ASN A 38 1.06 6.32 8.99
C ASN A 38 1.57 7.53 8.18
N ILE A 39 0.96 7.87 7.04
CA ILE A 39 1.42 8.99 6.18
C ILE A 39 1.50 10.33 6.94
N PRO A 40 0.58 10.69 7.85
CA PRO A 40 0.72 11.88 8.68
C PRO A 40 2.05 11.94 9.44
N GLN A 41 2.53 10.80 9.94
CA GLN A 41 3.76 10.69 10.74
C GLN A 41 5.06 10.67 9.92
N VAL A 42 4.97 10.45 8.61
CA VAL A 42 6.15 10.42 7.73
C VAL A 42 6.57 11.84 7.36
N THR A 43 7.72 12.33 7.82
CA THR A 43 8.20 13.67 7.44
C THR A 43 8.35 13.80 5.92
N ALA A 44 7.77 14.85 5.33
CA ALA A 44 7.99 15.18 3.93
C ALA A 44 9.39 15.78 3.75
N SER A 45 10.22 15.17 2.91
CA SER A 45 11.58 15.63 2.62
C SER A 45 11.65 16.65 1.46
N SER A 46 10.50 16.99 0.86
CA SER A 46 10.42 17.92 -0.27
C SER A 46 9.06 18.62 -0.34
N LEU A 47 9.00 19.77 -1.03
CA LEU A 47 7.75 20.49 -1.31
C LEU A 47 6.76 19.63 -2.11
N ALA A 48 7.25 18.82 -3.05
CA ALA A 48 6.42 17.85 -3.77
C ALA A 48 5.78 16.82 -2.81
N GLY A 49 6.52 16.35 -1.81
CA GLY A 49 6.00 15.47 -0.76
C GLY A 49 4.94 16.14 0.12
N VAL A 50 5.11 17.42 0.45
CA VAL A 50 4.10 18.22 1.18
C VAL A 50 2.82 18.34 0.35
N ILE A 51 2.95 18.68 -0.93
CA ILE A 51 1.81 18.79 -1.86
C ILE A 51 1.10 17.46 -2.02
N ALA A 52 1.83 16.35 -2.18
CA ALA A 52 1.24 15.01 -2.29
C ALA A 52 0.43 14.62 -1.04
N LYS A 53 0.88 14.99 0.16
CA LYS A 53 0.09 14.78 1.39
C LYS A 53 -1.22 15.58 1.38
N LEU A 54 -1.18 16.84 0.94
CA LEU A 54 -2.38 17.68 0.84
C LEU A 54 -3.34 17.17 -0.24
N GLU A 55 -2.82 16.70 -1.38
CA GLU A 55 -3.62 16.04 -2.43
C GLU A 55 -4.32 14.79 -1.91
N MET A 56 -3.62 13.98 -1.11
CA MET A 56 -4.21 12.80 -0.48
C MET A 56 -5.36 13.17 0.46
N ILE A 57 -5.22 14.26 1.24
CA ILE A 57 -6.26 14.74 2.14
C ILE A 57 -7.49 15.24 1.35
N VAL A 58 -7.29 16.00 0.27
CA VAL A 58 -8.39 16.52 -0.58
C VAL A 58 -9.08 15.43 -1.41
N GLY A 59 -8.32 14.39 -1.79
CA GLY A 59 -8.80 13.23 -2.55
C GLY A 59 -9.32 12.08 -1.70
N ALA A 60 -9.12 12.14 -0.37
CA ALA A 60 -9.76 11.20 0.56
C ALA A 60 -11.28 11.40 0.51
N ASP A 61 -11.99 10.29 0.67
CA ASP A 61 -13.44 10.21 0.54
C ASP A 61 -14.11 11.30 1.38
N ARG A 62 -14.89 12.16 0.72
CA ARG A 62 -15.49 13.36 1.33
C ARG A 62 -16.76 13.03 2.13
N ASP A 63 -16.78 11.87 2.78
CA ASP A 63 -17.86 11.41 3.67
C ASP A 63 -17.74 11.98 5.09
N ILE A 64 -16.90 13.00 5.27
CA ILE A 64 -17.00 13.90 6.43
C ILE A 64 -18.23 14.78 6.18
N GLY A 65 -19.23 14.68 7.08
CA GLY A 65 -20.45 15.51 7.05
C GLY A 65 -20.15 17.02 6.98
N ASP A 66 -21.19 17.82 6.76
CA ASP A 66 -21.18 19.27 6.44
C ASP A 66 -19.84 19.80 5.85
N PRO A 67 -19.77 20.11 4.54
CA PRO A 67 -18.60 20.69 3.90
C PRO A 67 -17.99 21.93 4.58
N THR A 68 -18.66 22.54 5.56
CA THR A 68 -18.16 23.63 6.41
C THR A 68 -17.41 23.19 7.68
N ASP A 69 -17.52 21.95 8.14
CA ASP A 69 -16.89 21.43 9.37
C ASP A 69 -15.37 21.18 9.24
N PHE A 70 -14.89 21.07 8.01
CA PHE A 70 -13.46 20.93 7.72
C PHE A 70 -13.04 22.01 6.72
N PRO A 71 -11.84 22.60 6.84
CA PRO A 71 -11.41 23.73 6.03
C PRO A 71 -11.05 23.36 4.57
N TRP A 72 -11.85 22.52 3.91
CA TRP A 72 -11.65 22.05 2.54
C TRP A 72 -11.47 23.17 1.51
N PRO A 73 -12.26 24.26 1.53
CA PRO A 73 -12.05 25.36 0.59
C PRO A 73 -10.68 26.03 0.77
N HIS A 74 -10.22 26.18 2.01
CA HIS A 74 -8.92 26.78 2.33
C HIS A 74 -7.77 25.85 1.92
N ILE A 75 -7.84 24.56 2.22
CA ILE A 75 -6.83 23.58 1.79
C ILE A 75 -6.74 23.52 0.26
N THR A 76 -7.89 23.54 -0.43
CA THR A 76 -7.92 23.55 -1.90
C THR A 76 -7.29 24.82 -2.48
N SER A 77 -7.52 25.99 -1.87
CA SER A 77 -6.87 27.25 -2.26
C SER A 77 -5.36 27.18 -2.07
N VAL A 78 -4.90 26.79 -0.87
CA VAL A 78 -3.47 26.65 -0.57
C VAL A 78 -2.79 25.68 -1.52
N LEU A 79 -3.44 24.55 -1.84
CA LEU A 79 -2.89 23.57 -2.77
C LEU A 79 -2.71 24.15 -4.18
N ARG A 80 -3.65 24.99 -4.65
CA ARG A 80 -3.53 25.69 -5.93
C ARG A 80 -2.35 26.65 -5.92
N ASP A 81 -2.23 27.44 -4.87
CA ASP A 81 -1.18 28.46 -4.73
C ASP A 81 0.21 27.80 -4.62
N LEU A 82 0.33 26.74 -3.83
CA LEU A 82 1.57 25.97 -3.69
C LEU A 82 2.03 25.37 -5.03
N LYS A 83 1.11 24.86 -5.85
CA LYS A 83 1.44 24.36 -7.19
C LYS A 83 1.87 25.48 -8.13
N ALA A 84 1.24 26.65 -8.06
CA ALA A 84 1.64 27.80 -8.85
C ALA A 84 3.03 28.31 -8.48
N VAL A 85 3.36 28.33 -7.17
CA VAL A 85 4.67 28.74 -6.64
C VAL A 85 5.76 27.71 -6.95
N ALA A 86 5.44 26.42 -6.86
CA ALA A 86 6.39 25.34 -7.11
C ALA A 86 6.74 25.14 -8.58
N GLY A 87 5.95 25.70 -9.52
CA GLY A 87 6.09 25.50 -10.96
C GLY A 87 5.68 24.10 -11.41
N GLU A 88 6.18 23.65 -12.57
CA GLU A 88 6.03 22.25 -12.97
C GLU A 88 6.81 21.36 -12.00
N LEU A 89 6.11 20.84 -11.00
CA LEU A 89 6.66 19.78 -10.17
C LEU A 89 6.80 18.54 -11.06
N PRO A 90 8.02 18.00 -11.23
CA PRO A 90 8.16 16.72 -11.88
C PRO A 90 7.26 15.73 -11.13
N PRO A 91 6.54 14.84 -11.82
CA PRO A 91 5.74 13.83 -11.14
C PRO A 91 6.65 13.15 -10.13
N TYR A 92 6.33 13.29 -8.84
CA TYR A 92 7.07 12.62 -7.77
C TYR A 92 6.74 11.13 -7.86
N ARG A 93 7.34 10.48 -8.85
CA ARG A 93 7.50 9.03 -8.90
C ARG A 93 8.92 8.79 -8.42
N PRO A 94 9.11 8.36 -7.15
CA PRO A 94 10.30 7.57 -6.89
C PRO A 94 10.36 6.47 -7.95
N ASP A 95 11.55 6.20 -8.49
CA ASP A 95 11.72 5.16 -9.48
C ASP A 95 11.09 3.88 -8.94
N ARG A 96 9.96 3.47 -9.55
CA ARG A 96 9.17 2.35 -9.04
C ARG A 96 9.99 1.07 -9.06
N ALA A 97 10.95 0.95 -9.98
CA ALA A 97 11.88 -0.16 -10.00
C ALA A 97 12.76 -0.16 -8.75
N SER A 98 13.38 0.98 -8.43
CA SER A 98 14.16 1.18 -7.19
C SER A 98 13.32 0.92 -5.92
N THR A 99 12.14 1.54 -5.79
CA THR A 99 11.26 1.31 -4.63
C THR A 99 10.84 -0.16 -4.49
N ARG A 100 10.56 -0.83 -5.61
CA ARG A 100 10.21 -2.25 -5.61
C ARG A 100 11.40 -3.14 -5.27
N ALA A 101 12.60 -2.80 -5.73
CA ALA A 101 13.83 -3.49 -5.39
C ALA A 101 14.14 -3.35 -3.90
N ASP A 102 13.98 -2.15 -3.34
CA ASP A 102 14.10 -1.90 -1.90
C ASP A 102 13.10 -2.72 -1.09
N ALA A 103 11.82 -2.70 -1.48
CA ALA A 103 10.78 -3.49 -0.82
C ALA A 103 11.07 -5.00 -0.90
N ALA A 104 11.54 -5.49 -2.04
CA ALA A 104 11.93 -6.89 -2.21
C ALA A 104 13.11 -7.28 -1.31
N ARG A 105 14.11 -6.40 -1.18
CA ARG A 105 15.23 -6.60 -0.26
C ARG A 105 14.75 -6.67 1.19
N TYR A 106 13.95 -5.70 1.63
CA TYR A 106 13.41 -5.70 2.99
C TYR A 106 12.55 -6.93 3.29
N TRP A 107 11.77 -7.38 2.30
CA TRP A 107 11.01 -8.62 2.42
C TRP A 107 11.92 -9.85 2.60
N GLN A 108 13.00 -9.95 1.81
CA GLN A 108 13.97 -11.03 1.95
C GLN A 108 14.65 -11.01 3.32
N ASP A 109 15.03 -9.83 3.81
CA ASP A 109 15.67 -9.69 5.12
C ASP A 109 14.71 -10.03 6.26
N ALA A 110 13.45 -9.61 6.17
CA ALA A 110 12.40 -10.02 7.11
C ALA A 110 12.19 -11.56 7.10
N CYS A 111 12.18 -12.19 5.92
CA CYS A 111 12.07 -13.65 5.83
C CYS A 111 13.25 -14.37 6.49
N LYS A 112 14.49 -13.86 6.33
CA LYS A 112 15.67 -14.40 7.01
C LYS A 112 15.53 -14.28 8.52
N LEU A 113 15.09 -13.11 9.01
CA LEU A 113 14.90 -12.87 10.43
C LEU A 113 13.86 -13.81 11.04
N VAL A 114 12.70 -13.98 10.40
CA VAL A 114 11.65 -14.88 10.88
C VAL A 114 12.13 -16.33 10.94
N ARG A 115 12.91 -16.78 9.96
CA ARG A 115 13.51 -18.13 9.99
C ARG A 115 14.51 -18.29 11.14
N ALA A 116 15.39 -17.32 11.32
CA ALA A 116 16.36 -17.34 12.40
C ALA A 116 15.69 -17.40 13.78
N LEU A 117 14.59 -16.66 13.98
CA LEU A 117 13.79 -16.70 15.20
C LEU A 117 13.17 -18.09 15.42
N ALA A 118 12.59 -18.71 14.38
CA ALA A 118 12.04 -20.06 14.49
C ALA A 118 13.11 -21.12 14.84
N ASP A 119 14.31 -20.99 14.27
CA ASP A 119 15.44 -21.89 14.57
C ASP A 119 15.98 -21.68 16.00
N GLU A 120 15.89 -20.48 16.55
CA GLU A 120 16.24 -20.17 17.94
C GLU A 120 15.21 -20.71 18.94
N ASP A 121 13.92 -20.53 18.65
CA ASP A 121 12.83 -21.10 19.45
C ASP A 121 12.94 -22.62 19.51
N ALA A 122 13.19 -23.29 18.38
CA ALA A 122 13.36 -24.74 18.31
C ALA A 122 14.52 -25.23 19.18
N ARG A 123 15.67 -24.54 19.14
CA ARG A 123 16.84 -24.85 19.97
C ARG A 123 16.59 -24.61 21.46
N SER A 124 15.84 -23.57 21.79
CA SER A 124 15.48 -23.23 23.17
C SER A 124 14.51 -24.25 23.78
N SER A 125 13.58 -24.77 22.97
CA SER A 125 12.66 -25.84 23.39
C SER A 125 13.33 -27.21 23.53
N ASP A 126 14.39 -27.49 22.76
CA ASP A 126 15.13 -28.76 22.82
C ASP A 126 16.12 -28.80 24.00
N SER A 127 16.59 -27.64 24.46
CA SER A 127 17.46 -27.52 25.64
C SER A 127 16.71 -27.54 26.99
N ALA A 128 15.37 -27.54 26.97
CA ALA A 128 14.52 -27.52 28.17
C ALA A 128 13.94 -28.90 28.56
N LEU A 129 14.37 -29.97 27.88
CA LEU A 129 14.08 -31.38 28.15
C LEU A 129 15.34 -32.10 28.64
#